data_AF-A0A087U6K6-F1
#
_entry.id   AF-A0A087U6K6-F1
#
_cell.length_a   1.000
_cell.length_b   1.000
_cell.length_c   1.000
_cell.angle_alpha   90.00
_cell.angle_beta   90.00
_cell.angle_gamma   90.00
#
_symmetry.space_group_name_H-M   'P 1'
#
loop_
_entity.id
_entity.type
_entity.pdbx_description
1 polymer ?
#
loop_
_entity_poly.entity_id
_entity_poly.type
_entity_poly.pdbx_seq_one_letter_code
_entity_poly.pdbx_strand_id
1 'polypeptide(L)'
;MAVMALSCMKNQNMDLDKGNISVVQDYNATIKRFKSLQHEDGSFGNVHTTALVTQALLCSGQENSKDWELNTTIKYLMAQLNTSSVDFLTTYLTLPILNGKCLADIRKVNCSGNPRKHGEDEVDDIENKLGPKMRVQYSLYIGDDKDIIYTISLRVPENITAFEVMEIAAASDAKYKFKGKRISGIMYVYEIAGITNDAEDGKFWLMYKSAKSNSTAAFYYHYTESPDELIVQDQEYLIMWYKTVHI
;
A
#
# COMPACT_ATOMS: atom_id res chain seq x y z
N MET A 1 -15.30 4.94 22.77
CA MET A 1 -14.17 5.91 22.65
C MET A 1 -13.70 6.45 23.99
N ALA A 2 -14.56 7.01 24.86
CA ALA A 2 -14.15 7.55 26.17
C ALA A 2 -13.35 6.55 27.04
N VAL A 3 -13.78 5.28 27.09
CA VAL A 3 -13.06 4.21 27.79
C VAL A 3 -11.63 4.05 27.25
N MET A 4 -11.42 4.01 25.93
CA MET A 4 -10.07 3.91 25.32
C MET A 4 -9.17 5.08 25.73
N ALA A 5 -9.71 6.29 25.79
CA ALA A 5 -8.96 7.48 26.21
C ALA A 5 -8.55 7.38 27.69
N LEU A 6 -9.47 6.97 28.57
CA LEU A 6 -9.18 6.75 29.99
C LEU A 6 -8.18 5.60 30.19
N SER A 7 -8.28 4.51 29.43
CA SER A 7 -7.29 3.42 29.45
C SER A 7 -5.91 3.90 29.00
N CYS A 8 -5.83 4.79 28.01
CA CYS A 8 -4.58 5.40 27.58
C CYS A 8 -3.96 6.25 28.70
N MET A 9 -4.75 7.10 29.36
CA MET A 9 -4.29 7.88 30.51
C MET A 9 -3.77 6.96 31.63
N LYS A 10 -4.53 5.91 31.98
CA LYS A 10 -4.12 4.90 32.97
C LYS A 10 -2.76 4.29 32.63
N ASN A 11 -2.59 3.87 31.38
CA ASN A 11 -1.38 3.22 30.89
C ASN A 11 -0.16 4.15 30.84
N GLN A 12 -0.34 5.47 30.86
CA GLN A 12 0.75 6.44 30.90
C GLN A 12 1.23 6.75 32.33
N ASN A 13 0.76 6.00 33.34
CA ASN A 13 0.97 6.31 34.76
C ASN A 13 0.49 7.73 35.13
N MET A 14 -0.41 8.32 34.34
CA MET A 14 -1.19 9.45 34.79
C MET A 14 -2.17 8.89 35.81
N ASP A 15 -1.96 9.28 37.05
CA ASP A 15 -2.64 8.74 38.22
C ASP A 15 -4.15 9.07 38.14
N LEU A 16 -4.93 8.16 37.56
CA LEU A 16 -6.39 8.24 37.56
C LEU A 16 -6.94 8.21 38.99
N ASP A 17 -6.17 7.67 39.95
CA ASP A 17 -6.54 7.59 41.36
C ASP A 17 -6.27 8.92 42.11
N LYS A 18 -5.45 9.83 41.55
CA LYS A 18 -5.42 11.26 41.94
C LYS A 18 -6.55 12.07 41.30
N GLY A 19 -7.23 11.49 40.31
CA GLY A 19 -8.43 12.04 39.68
C GLY A 19 -9.68 11.84 40.53
N ASN A 20 -10.77 12.47 40.09
CA ASN A 20 -12.07 12.38 40.73
C ASN A 20 -12.57 10.92 40.80
N ILE A 21 -12.80 10.38 42.00
CA ILE A 21 -13.23 8.99 42.27
C ILE A 21 -14.42 8.57 41.39
N SER A 22 -15.30 9.52 41.06
CA SER A 22 -16.44 9.29 40.17
C SER A 22 -16.02 8.79 38.78
N VAL A 23 -14.93 9.29 38.22
CA VAL A 23 -14.45 8.92 36.87
C VAL A 23 -13.96 7.47 36.84
N VAL A 24 -13.29 7.02 37.91
CA VAL A 24 -12.84 5.62 38.02
C VAL A 24 -14.03 4.68 38.19
N GLN A 25 -15.04 5.10 38.97
CA GLN A 25 -16.29 4.34 39.11
C GLN A 25 -17.05 4.23 37.79
N ASP A 26 -17.21 5.34 37.07
CA ASP A 26 -17.87 5.38 35.76
C ASP A 26 -17.14 4.55 34.71
N TYR A 27 -15.80 4.59 34.72
CA TYR A 27 -14.95 3.77 33.86
C TYR A 27 -15.21 2.27 34.09
N ASN A 28 -15.15 1.82 35.35
CA ASN A 28 -15.36 0.42 35.70
C ASN A 28 -16.81 -0.03 35.45
N ALA A 29 -17.79 0.83 35.75
CA ALA A 29 -19.20 0.56 35.47
C ALA A 29 -19.46 0.43 33.96
N THR A 30 -18.83 1.29 33.15
CA THR A 30 -18.96 1.25 31.70
C THR A 30 -18.36 -0.01 31.11
N ILE A 31 -17.20 -0.47 31.60
CA ILE A 31 -16.59 -1.74 31.17
C ILE A 31 -17.54 -2.91 31.45
N LYS A 32 -18.09 -3.00 32.67
CA LYS A 32 -19.07 -4.05 33.01
C LYS A 32 -20.30 -3.99 32.10
N ARG A 33 -20.80 -2.77 31.85
CA ARG A 33 -21.92 -2.55 30.94
C ARG A 33 -21.63 -3.03 29.53
N PHE A 34 -20.46 -2.70 28.96
CA PHE A 34 -20.07 -3.18 27.63
C PHE A 34 -20.15 -4.70 27.55
N LYS A 35 -19.54 -5.42 28.48
CA LYS A 35 -19.58 -6.88 28.48
C LYS A 35 -21.00 -7.44 28.53
N SER A 36 -21.87 -6.85 29.36
CA SER A 36 -23.28 -7.26 29.46
C SER A 36 -24.13 -7.00 28.20
N LEU A 37 -23.63 -6.18 27.27
CA LEU A 37 -24.30 -5.86 26.01
C LEU A 37 -23.88 -6.77 24.84
N GLN A 38 -23.03 -7.77 25.08
CA GLN A 38 -22.64 -8.72 24.04
C GLN A 38 -23.86 -9.55 23.63
N HIS A 39 -24.17 -9.57 22.34
CA HIS A 39 -25.19 -10.45 21.76
C HIS A 39 -24.64 -11.89 21.62
N GLU A 40 -25.54 -12.86 21.43
CA GLU A 40 -25.17 -14.28 21.26
C GLU A 40 -24.25 -14.52 20.05
N ASP A 41 -24.37 -13.71 19.01
CA ASP A 41 -23.51 -13.74 17.83
C ASP A 41 -22.12 -13.11 18.06
N GLY A 42 -21.88 -12.58 19.26
CA GLY A 42 -20.64 -11.91 19.65
C GLY A 42 -20.57 -10.42 19.30
N SER A 43 -21.62 -9.85 18.69
CA SER A 43 -21.67 -8.44 18.33
C SER A 43 -22.06 -7.53 19.50
N PHE A 44 -21.86 -6.23 19.33
CA PHE A 44 -22.39 -5.17 20.21
C PHE A 44 -23.32 -4.23 19.41
N GLY A 45 -24.14 -4.79 18.52
CA GLY A 45 -25.03 -4.07 17.61
C GLY A 45 -24.57 -4.20 16.16
N ASN A 46 -24.01 -3.13 15.57
CA ASN A 46 -23.45 -3.18 14.21
C ASN A 46 -21.93 -3.40 14.21
N VAL A 47 -21.35 -3.64 13.04
CA VAL A 47 -19.91 -3.92 12.88
C VAL A 47 -19.01 -2.82 13.44
N HIS A 48 -19.34 -1.55 13.21
CA HIS A 48 -18.54 -0.41 13.69
C HIS A 48 -18.61 -0.26 15.22
N THR A 49 -19.81 -0.39 15.80
CA THR A 49 -20.00 -0.37 17.26
C THR A 49 -19.29 -1.56 17.90
N THR A 50 -19.40 -2.74 17.30
CA THR A 50 -18.71 -3.96 17.73
C THR A 50 -17.20 -3.74 17.76
N ALA A 51 -16.64 -3.19 16.68
CA ALA A 51 -15.21 -2.90 16.62
C ALA A 51 -14.78 -1.88 17.70
N LEU A 52 -15.52 -0.78 17.87
CA LEU A 52 -15.18 0.25 18.86
C LEU A 52 -15.30 -0.23 20.32
N VAL A 53 -16.30 -1.05 20.63
CA VAL A 53 -16.48 -1.63 21.97
C VAL A 53 -15.39 -2.65 22.26
N THR A 54 -15.09 -3.53 21.30
CA THR A 54 -14.00 -4.49 21.43
C THR A 54 -12.65 -3.82 21.64
N GLN A 55 -12.32 -2.79 20.87
CA GLN A 55 -11.10 -2.01 21.10
C GLN A 55 -11.08 -1.36 22.50
N ALA A 56 -12.22 -0.88 23.00
CA ALA A 56 -12.32 -0.34 24.35
C ALA A 56 -12.05 -1.39 25.44
N LEU A 57 -12.57 -2.60 25.27
CA LEU A 57 -12.34 -3.71 26.20
C LEU A 57 -10.88 -4.20 26.16
N LEU A 58 -10.28 -4.32 24.97
CA LEU A 58 -8.85 -4.64 24.79
C LEU A 58 -7.94 -3.58 25.44
N CYS A 59 -8.20 -2.29 25.17
CA CYS A 59 -7.46 -1.20 25.80
C CYS A 59 -7.53 -1.24 27.34
N SER A 60 -8.62 -1.79 27.89
CA SER A 60 -8.90 -1.89 29.32
C SER A 60 -8.34 -3.17 29.97
N GLY A 61 -7.59 -3.99 29.23
CA GLY A 61 -6.99 -5.22 29.76
C GLY A 61 -8.02 -6.34 30.03
N GLN A 62 -9.11 -6.38 29.26
CA GLN A 62 -10.21 -7.35 29.47
C GLN A 62 -10.10 -8.60 28.57
N GLU A 63 -9.04 -8.76 27.79
CA GLU A 63 -8.85 -9.84 26.81
C GLU A 63 -8.92 -11.25 27.40
N ASN A 64 -8.61 -11.42 28.69
CA ASN A 64 -8.63 -12.70 29.40
C ASN A 64 -9.83 -12.85 30.35
N SER A 65 -10.82 -11.95 30.25
CA SER A 65 -11.95 -11.93 31.16
C SER A 65 -12.96 -13.04 30.85
N LYS A 66 -13.52 -13.70 31.88
CA LYS A 66 -14.48 -14.81 31.72
C LYS A 66 -15.91 -14.38 31.40
N ASP A 67 -16.22 -13.11 31.61
CA ASP A 67 -17.53 -12.48 31.41
C ASP A 67 -17.65 -11.79 30.04
N TRP A 68 -16.74 -12.10 29.11
CA TRP A 68 -16.75 -11.59 27.74
C TRP A 68 -16.20 -12.63 26.76
N GLU A 69 -17.01 -12.98 25.75
CA GLU A 69 -16.66 -14.00 24.76
C GLU A 69 -15.91 -13.39 23.56
N LEU A 70 -14.64 -13.00 23.76
CA LEU A 70 -13.81 -12.36 22.71
C LEU A 70 -13.71 -13.20 21.43
N ASN A 71 -13.58 -14.52 21.54
CA ASN A 71 -13.45 -15.41 20.39
C ASN A 71 -14.69 -15.34 19.47
N THR A 72 -15.88 -15.30 20.07
CA THR A 72 -17.14 -15.15 19.33
C THR A 72 -17.19 -13.81 18.60
N THR A 73 -16.75 -12.73 19.25
CA THR A 73 -16.64 -11.40 18.60
C THR A 73 -15.63 -11.38 17.45
N ILE A 74 -14.48 -12.06 17.58
CA ILE A 74 -13.49 -12.17 16.49
C ILE A 74 -14.10 -12.89 15.29
N LYS A 75 -14.82 -14.00 15.51
CA LYS A 75 -15.51 -14.73 14.43
C LYS A 75 -16.55 -13.85 13.72
N TYR A 76 -17.34 -13.09 14.48
CA TYR A 76 -18.29 -12.14 13.91
C TYR A 76 -17.59 -11.10 13.03
N LEU A 77 -16.53 -10.47 13.52
CA LEU A 77 -15.78 -9.44 12.78
C LEU A 77 -15.10 -10.00 11.52
N MET A 78 -14.52 -11.20 11.58
CA MET A 78 -13.96 -11.88 10.40
C MET A 78 -15.04 -12.19 9.36
N ALA A 79 -16.24 -12.59 9.78
CA ALA A 79 -17.35 -12.83 8.86
C ALA A 79 -17.79 -11.54 8.15
N GLN A 80 -17.79 -10.39 8.84
CA GLN A 80 -18.08 -9.09 8.22
C GLN A 80 -17.01 -8.67 7.21
N LEU A 81 -15.72 -8.94 7.50
CA LEU A 81 -14.60 -8.67 6.59
C LEU A 81 -14.55 -9.59 5.36
N ASN A 82 -15.22 -10.74 5.40
CA ASN A 82 -15.28 -11.67 4.27
C ASN A 82 -16.48 -11.42 3.34
N THR A 83 -17.18 -10.30 3.51
CA THR A 83 -18.29 -9.92 2.62
C THR A 83 -17.75 -9.33 1.30
N SER A 84 -18.53 -9.42 0.22
CA SER A 84 -18.09 -8.97 -1.12
C SER A 84 -17.86 -7.47 -1.24
N SER A 85 -18.31 -6.67 -0.27
CA SER A 85 -18.20 -5.21 -0.28
C SER A 85 -17.97 -4.66 1.13
N VAL A 86 -16.75 -4.83 1.65
CA VAL A 86 -16.35 -4.27 2.95
C VAL A 86 -16.03 -2.79 2.79
N ASP A 87 -16.63 -1.95 3.63
CA ASP A 87 -16.29 -0.54 3.65
C ASP A 87 -14.96 -0.29 4.39
N PHE A 88 -14.25 0.76 3.98
CA PHE A 88 -12.96 1.13 4.55
C PHE A 88 -13.01 1.33 6.07
N LEU A 89 -14.09 1.88 6.61
CA LEU A 89 -14.21 2.15 8.03
C LEU A 89 -14.31 0.86 8.84
N THR A 90 -15.02 -0.16 8.32
CA THR A 90 -15.03 -1.51 8.90
C THR A 90 -13.63 -2.10 8.97
N THR A 91 -12.86 -2.04 7.89
CA THR A 91 -11.47 -2.53 7.87
C THR A 91 -10.59 -1.78 8.86
N TYR A 92 -10.64 -0.44 8.84
CA TYR A 92 -9.85 0.44 9.70
C TYR A 92 -10.10 0.17 11.19
N LEU A 93 -11.36 -0.02 11.60
CA LEU A 93 -11.71 -0.26 13.00
C LEU A 93 -11.45 -1.72 13.43
N THR A 94 -11.46 -2.68 12.50
CA THR A 94 -11.36 -4.11 12.83
C THR A 94 -9.92 -4.60 12.85
N LEU A 95 -9.07 -4.12 11.95
CA LEU A 95 -7.70 -4.63 11.79
C LEU A 95 -6.84 -4.57 13.07
N PRO A 96 -6.90 -3.51 13.91
CA PRO A 96 -6.18 -3.49 15.18
C PRO A 96 -6.60 -4.64 16.12
N ILE A 97 -7.90 -4.96 16.15
CA ILE A 97 -8.47 -6.01 17.02
C ILE A 97 -7.91 -7.38 16.64
N LEU A 98 -7.81 -7.67 15.34
CA LEU A 98 -7.27 -8.94 14.84
C LEU A 98 -5.79 -9.13 15.19
N ASN A 99 -5.07 -8.04 15.44
CA ASN A 99 -3.69 -8.06 15.93
C ASN A 99 -3.59 -8.02 17.47
N GLY A 100 -4.72 -8.16 18.18
CA GLY A 100 -4.76 -8.05 19.64
C GLY A 100 -4.38 -6.65 20.14
N LYS A 101 -4.64 -5.61 19.35
CA LYS A 101 -4.31 -4.21 19.64
C LYS A 101 -5.55 -3.34 19.70
N CYS A 102 -5.38 -2.15 20.27
CA CYS A 102 -6.36 -1.08 20.20
C CYS A 102 -5.67 0.27 19.92
N LEU A 103 -6.44 1.34 19.68
CA LEU A 103 -5.86 2.66 19.39
C LEU A 103 -4.96 3.22 20.52
N ALA A 104 -5.13 2.78 21.78
CA ALA A 104 -4.24 3.20 22.86
C ALA A 104 -2.82 2.63 22.73
N ASP A 105 -2.61 1.59 21.91
CA ASP A 105 -1.30 0.99 21.66
C ASP A 105 -0.48 1.75 20.60
N ILE A 106 -1.05 2.76 19.93
CA ILE A 106 -0.34 3.56 18.90
C ILE A 106 0.99 4.10 19.45
N ARG A 107 1.03 4.58 20.69
CA ARG A 107 2.26 5.09 21.32
C ARG A 107 3.31 4.00 21.56
N LYS A 108 2.90 2.73 21.69
CA LYS A 108 3.78 1.57 21.89
C LYS A 108 4.28 1.00 20.57
N VAL A 109 3.82 1.52 19.43
CA VAL A 109 4.29 1.10 18.12
C VAL A 109 5.76 1.45 18.02
N ASN A 110 6.59 0.43 17.85
CA ASN A 110 8.00 0.61 17.57
C ASN A 110 8.14 1.01 16.10
N CYS A 111 8.14 2.30 15.82
CA CYS A 111 8.36 2.84 14.47
C CYS A 111 9.79 2.60 13.95
N SER A 112 10.72 2.23 14.84
CA SER A 112 12.09 1.82 14.48
C SER A 112 12.18 0.34 14.12
N GLY A 113 11.14 -0.44 14.40
CA GLY A 113 11.02 -1.84 14.01
C GLY A 113 10.56 -1.94 12.56
N ASN A 114 11.27 -2.72 11.74
CA ASN A 114 10.84 -3.02 10.38
C ASN A 114 9.52 -3.82 10.44
N PRO A 115 8.37 -3.30 9.94
CA PRO A 115 7.07 -3.98 10.04
C PRO A 115 6.99 -5.33 9.32
N ARG A 116 8.02 -5.66 8.53
CA ARG A 116 8.10 -6.71 7.51
C ARG A 116 8.45 -8.10 8.01
N LYS A 117 8.42 -8.37 9.32
CA LYS A 117 8.76 -9.72 9.82
C LYS A 117 7.61 -10.74 9.77
N HIS A 118 6.44 -10.37 9.25
CA HIS A 118 5.33 -11.30 9.04
C HIS A 118 4.74 -11.16 7.63
N GLY A 119 4.98 -12.15 6.78
CA GLY A 119 4.22 -12.44 5.55
C GLY A 119 4.72 -11.75 4.29
N GLU A 120 5.25 -12.54 3.36
CA GLU A 120 6.02 -12.13 2.18
C GLU A 120 5.19 -11.64 0.98
N ASP A 121 3.86 -11.40 1.10
CA ASP A 121 3.01 -11.05 -0.06
C ASP A 121 2.27 -9.68 0.02
N GLU A 122 2.40 -8.90 1.10
CA GLU A 122 1.72 -7.58 1.25
C GLU A 122 2.67 -6.37 1.41
N VAL A 123 3.98 -6.60 1.41
CA VAL A 123 5.01 -5.59 1.75
C VAL A 123 5.32 -4.65 0.59
N ASP A 124 5.28 -5.12 -0.65
CA ASP A 124 5.61 -4.31 -1.83
C ASP A 124 4.64 -3.12 -1.97
N ASP A 125 3.37 -3.32 -1.61
CA ASP A 125 2.33 -2.30 -1.76
C ASP A 125 2.43 -1.18 -0.70
N ILE A 126 3.11 -1.43 0.43
CA ILE A 126 3.35 -0.45 1.51
C ILE A 126 4.65 0.33 1.26
N GLU A 127 5.72 -0.32 0.78
CA GLU A 127 6.93 0.39 0.28
C GLU A 127 6.60 1.32 -0.87
N ASN A 128 5.71 0.85 -1.76
CA ASN A 128 5.18 1.63 -2.86
C ASN A 128 4.34 2.84 -2.43
N LYS A 129 3.92 2.95 -1.16
CA LYS A 129 3.10 4.07 -0.65
C LYS A 129 3.83 4.99 0.32
N LEU A 130 4.79 4.49 1.11
CA LEU A 130 5.39 5.23 2.24
C LEU A 130 6.92 5.37 2.20
N GLY A 131 7.63 4.69 1.29
CA GLY A 131 9.09 4.80 1.15
C GLY A 131 9.58 6.09 0.49
N PRO A 132 10.89 6.38 0.53
CA PRO A 132 11.52 7.46 -0.24
C PRO A 132 11.07 7.42 -1.71
N LYS A 133 10.76 8.59 -2.25
CA LYS A 133 10.23 8.75 -3.61
C LYS A 133 11.21 9.50 -4.48
N MET A 134 11.46 8.94 -5.66
CA MET A 134 12.22 9.59 -6.72
C MET A 134 11.33 10.05 -7.86
N ARG A 135 11.83 10.98 -8.67
CA ARG A 135 11.16 11.44 -9.89
C ARG A 135 11.83 10.82 -11.11
N VAL A 136 11.04 10.12 -11.89
CA VAL A 136 11.46 9.54 -13.17
C VAL A 136 10.71 10.26 -14.29
N GLN A 137 11.38 10.50 -15.41
CA GLN A 137 10.72 10.89 -16.65
C GLN A 137 10.65 9.69 -17.59
N TYR A 138 9.44 9.35 -18.00
CA TYR A 138 9.22 8.30 -18.98
C TYR A 138 8.69 8.92 -20.27
N SER A 139 9.37 8.65 -21.39
CA SER A 139 8.96 9.15 -22.71
C SER A 139 8.72 8.05 -23.73
N LEU A 140 7.74 8.26 -24.60
CA LEU A 140 7.50 7.48 -25.82
C LEU A 140 7.95 8.32 -27.02
N TYR A 141 8.91 7.82 -27.78
CA TYR A 141 9.32 8.40 -29.06
C TYR A 141 8.78 7.53 -30.18
N ILE A 142 8.09 8.12 -31.14
CA ILE A 142 7.50 7.41 -32.28
C ILE A 142 8.05 8.04 -33.56
N GLY A 143 8.60 7.21 -34.43
CA GLY A 143 9.22 7.63 -35.69
C GLY A 143 10.74 7.74 -35.57
N ASP A 144 11.42 7.56 -36.70
CA ASP A 144 12.89 7.54 -36.79
C ASP A 144 13.51 8.88 -36.36
N ASP A 145 12.80 9.99 -36.62
CA ASP A 145 13.21 11.35 -36.28
C ASP A 145 12.55 11.89 -35.00
N LYS A 146 11.91 11.02 -34.20
CA LYS A 146 11.11 11.38 -33.01
C LYS A 146 9.94 12.31 -33.35
N ASP A 147 9.22 11.98 -34.42
CA ASP A 147 8.09 12.74 -34.94
C ASP A 147 7.03 13.04 -33.87
N ILE A 148 6.80 12.07 -32.98
CA ILE A 148 5.89 12.22 -31.85
C ILE A 148 6.62 11.88 -30.56
N ILE A 149 6.47 12.77 -29.57
CA ILE A 149 7.02 12.61 -28.23
C ILE A 149 5.89 12.75 -27.20
N TYR A 150 5.69 11.71 -26.41
CA TYR A 150 4.90 11.79 -25.18
C TYR A 150 5.84 11.65 -23.99
N THR A 151 5.66 12.49 -22.97
CA THR A 151 6.45 12.42 -21.74
C THR A 151 5.55 12.53 -20.53
N ILE A 152 5.76 11.68 -19.54
CA ILE A 152 5.11 11.72 -18.24
C ILE A 152 6.17 11.77 -17.14
N SER A 153 5.95 12.60 -16.13
CA SER A 153 6.79 12.65 -14.94
C SER A 153 6.08 11.89 -13.82
N LEU A 154 6.72 10.82 -13.34
CA LEU A 154 6.16 9.93 -12.35
C LEU A 154 6.91 10.08 -11.02
N ARG A 155 6.17 9.98 -9.93
CA ARG A 155 6.72 9.91 -8.57
C ARG A 155 6.67 8.47 -8.10
N VAL A 156 7.82 7.81 -8.10
CA VAL A 156 7.95 6.36 -7.92
C VAL A 156 8.83 6.03 -6.71
N PRO A 157 8.74 4.82 -6.15
CA PRO A 157 9.70 4.33 -5.15
C PRO A 157 11.13 4.29 -5.70
N GLU A 158 12.13 4.31 -4.81
CA GLU A 158 13.52 4.05 -5.18
C GLU A 158 13.72 2.56 -5.56
N ASN A 159 14.74 2.28 -6.38
CA ASN A 159 15.12 0.93 -6.83
C ASN A 159 14.05 0.18 -7.65
N ILE A 160 13.15 0.91 -8.30
CA ILE A 160 12.13 0.37 -9.20
C ILE A 160 12.73 0.02 -10.58
N THR A 161 12.20 -1.02 -11.19
CA THR A 161 12.57 -1.48 -12.54
C THR A 161 11.89 -0.66 -13.63
N ALA A 162 12.42 -0.70 -14.86
CA ALA A 162 11.80 -0.05 -16.01
C ALA A 162 10.40 -0.62 -16.29
N PHE A 163 10.21 -1.94 -16.09
CA PHE A 163 8.91 -2.59 -16.23
C PHE A 163 7.85 -2.00 -15.28
N GLU A 164 8.18 -1.88 -14.00
CA GLU A 164 7.24 -1.31 -13.01
C GLU A 164 6.97 0.18 -13.28
N VAL A 165 7.96 0.95 -13.78
CA VAL A 165 7.72 2.33 -14.25
C VAL A 165 6.70 2.35 -15.39
N MET A 166 6.77 1.41 -16.33
CA MET A 166 5.80 1.29 -17.42
C MET A 166 4.40 0.94 -16.90
N GLU A 167 4.28 0.05 -15.90
CA GLU A 167 2.99 -0.32 -15.29
C GLU A 167 2.34 0.89 -14.59
N ILE A 168 3.12 1.64 -13.81
CA ILE A 168 2.65 2.87 -13.15
C ILE A 168 2.20 3.91 -14.20
N ALA A 169 2.94 4.05 -15.30
CA ALA A 169 2.58 4.96 -16.39
C ALA A 169 1.27 4.55 -17.06
N ALA A 170 1.10 3.25 -17.36
CA ALA A 170 -0.09 2.70 -17.99
C ALA A 170 -1.35 2.84 -17.11
N ALA A 171 -1.19 2.78 -15.79
CA ALA A 171 -2.25 3.05 -14.83
C ALA A 171 -2.60 4.56 -14.77
N SER A 172 -1.63 5.44 -14.99
CA SER A 172 -1.82 6.89 -14.92
C SER A 172 -2.39 7.51 -16.20
N ASP A 173 -1.98 7.04 -17.38
CA ASP A 173 -2.45 7.56 -18.67
C ASP A 173 -2.53 6.42 -19.69
N ALA A 174 -3.70 6.31 -20.34
CA ALA A 174 -4.01 5.26 -21.30
C ALA A 174 -3.03 5.21 -22.50
N LYS A 175 -2.34 6.30 -22.83
CA LYS A 175 -1.31 6.34 -23.88
C LYS A 175 -0.11 5.45 -23.56
N TYR A 176 0.14 5.15 -22.29
CA TYR A 176 1.27 4.32 -21.87
C TYR A 176 0.89 2.85 -21.68
N LYS A 177 -0.37 2.46 -21.98
CA LYS A 177 -0.77 1.06 -22.01
C LYS A 177 0.11 0.29 -22.99
N PHE A 178 0.60 -0.85 -22.54
CA PHE A 178 1.49 -1.69 -23.31
C PHE A 178 1.07 -3.16 -23.22
N LYS A 179 1.58 -3.96 -24.16
CA LYS A 179 1.52 -5.43 -24.10
C LYS A 179 2.94 -5.97 -24.18
N GLY A 180 3.21 -6.95 -23.33
CA GLY A 180 4.45 -7.69 -23.29
C GLY A 180 4.22 -9.19 -23.19
N LYS A 181 5.24 -9.97 -23.52
CA LYS A 181 5.26 -11.42 -23.33
C LYS A 181 6.63 -11.85 -22.86
N ARG A 182 6.66 -12.75 -21.88
CA ARG A 182 7.92 -13.35 -21.42
C ARG A 182 8.39 -14.43 -22.41
N ILE A 183 9.57 -14.27 -22.95
CA ILE A 183 10.20 -15.20 -23.91
C ILE A 183 11.59 -15.54 -23.37
N SER A 184 11.83 -16.81 -23.06
CA SER A 184 13.12 -17.28 -22.51
C SER A 184 13.59 -16.51 -21.27
N GLY A 185 12.65 -16.11 -20.41
CA GLY A 185 12.93 -15.33 -19.19
C GLY A 185 12.94 -13.82 -19.38
N ILE A 186 13.03 -13.33 -20.62
CA ILE A 186 13.08 -11.91 -20.96
C ILE A 186 11.66 -11.38 -21.23
N MET A 187 11.30 -10.27 -20.62
CA MET A 187 10.06 -9.55 -20.89
C MET A 187 10.17 -8.78 -22.21
N TYR A 188 9.51 -9.29 -23.25
CA TYR A 188 9.49 -8.67 -24.57
C TYR A 188 8.25 -7.79 -24.73
N VAL A 189 8.43 -6.47 -24.71
CA VAL A 189 7.36 -5.48 -24.96
C VAL A 189 7.18 -5.31 -26.46
N TYR A 190 5.97 -5.56 -26.96
CA TYR A 190 5.67 -5.58 -28.40
C TYR A 190 4.58 -4.62 -28.85
N GLU A 191 3.90 -3.95 -27.92
CA GLU A 191 2.89 -2.94 -28.23
C GLU A 191 2.90 -1.87 -27.15
N ILE A 192 2.90 -0.59 -27.52
CA ILE A 192 2.72 0.55 -26.60
C ILE A 192 1.84 1.58 -27.31
N ALA A 193 0.93 2.24 -26.59
CA ALA A 193 0.00 3.23 -27.15
C ALA A 193 -0.88 2.69 -28.29
N GLY A 194 -1.08 1.37 -28.36
CA GLY A 194 -1.79 0.70 -29.46
C GLY A 194 -0.97 0.56 -30.75
N ILE A 195 0.31 0.90 -30.74
CA ILE A 195 1.24 0.71 -31.86
C ILE A 195 2.00 -0.60 -31.62
N THR A 196 1.77 -1.60 -32.47
CA THR A 196 2.42 -2.91 -32.40
C THR A 196 3.74 -2.89 -33.16
N ASN A 197 4.72 -3.68 -32.72
CA ASN A 197 5.93 -3.98 -33.49
C ASN A 197 5.55 -4.51 -34.87
N ASP A 198 6.25 -4.03 -35.89
CA ASP A 198 6.03 -4.38 -37.28
C ASP A 198 7.30 -5.01 -37.83
N ALA A 199 7.31 -6.32 -37.94
CA ALA A 199 8.46 -7.07 -38.44
C ALA A 199 8.64 -6.94 -39.96
N GLU A 200 7.59 -6.62 -40.72
CA GLU A 200 7.68 -6.44 -42.18
C GLU A 200 8.36 -5.10 -42.51
N ASP A 201 8.01 -4.06 -41.75
CA ASP A 201 8.61 -2.73 -41.85
C ASP A 201 9.90 -2.56 -41.02
N GLY A 202 10.30 -3.59 -40.25
CA GLY A 202 11.47 -3.56 -39.38
C GLY A 202 11.36 -2.57 -38.22
N LYS A 203 10.14 -2.22 -37.77
CA LYS A 203 9.90 -1.24 -36.72
C LYS A 203 9.62 -1.90 -35.38
N PHE A 204 10.39 -1.53 -34.38
CA PHE A 204 10.31 -2.13 -33.05
C PHE A 204 10.35 -1.07 -31.96
N TRP A 205 9.67 -1.36 -30.85
CA TRP A 205 9.84 -0.67 -29.58
C TRP A 205 11.16 -1.07 -28.94
N LEU A 206 12.04 -0.09 -28.75
CA LEU A 206 13.36 -0.26 -28.15
C LEU A 206 13.47 0.56 -26.87
N MET A 207 14.08 -0.03 -25.85
CA MET A 207 14.32 0.64 -24.58
C MET A 207 15.65 1.41 -24.60
N TYR A 208 15.57 2.64 -24.11
CA TYR A 208 16.70 3.53 -23.92
C TYR A 208 16.66 4.14 -22.53
N LYS A 209 17.85 4.45 -22.03
CA LYS A 209 18.03 5.21 -20.79
C LYS A 209 18.95 6.39 -21.07
N SER A 210 18.63 7.53 -20.48
CA SER A 210 19.49 8.72 -20.54
C SER A 210 19.70 9.29 -19.14
N ALA A 211 20.95 9.67 -18.86
CA ALA A 211 21.29 10.43 -17.66
C ALA A 211 21.16 11.93 -17.95
N LYS A 212 20.77 12.71 -16.94
CA LYS A 212 20.72 14.16 -17.03
C LYS A 212 22.13 14.72 -17.27
N SER A 213 22.43 15.09 -18.52
CA SER A 213 23.69 15.73 -18.90
C SER A 213 23.53 17.24 -18.87
N ASN A 214 24.48 17.96 -18.26
CA ASN A 214 24.58 19.43 -18.36
C ASN A 214 25.03 19.90 -19.76
N SER A 215 25.28 18.96 -20.68
CA SER A 215 25.67 19.22 -22.07
C SER A 215 24.49 19.02 -23.01
N THR A 216 24.41 19.84 -24.05
CA THR A 216 23.35 19.90 -25.08
C THR A 216 23.20 18.64 -25.95
N ALA A 217 23.94 17.57 -25.67
CA ALA A 217 23.82 16.28 -26.33
C ALA A 217 23.31 15.23 -25.34
N ALA A 218 22.04 14.86 -25.47
CA ALA A 218 21.48 13.73 -24.73
C ALA A 218 22.07 12.42 -25.29
N PHE A 219 22.88 11.72 -24.50
CA PHE A 219 23.33 10.37 -24.83
C PHE A 219 22.21 9.40 -24.47
N TYR A 220 21.71 8.65 -25.46
CA TYR A 220 20.75 7.58 -25.28
C TYR A 220 21.48 6.26 -25.35
N TYR A 221 21.51 5.53 -24.25
CA TYR A 221 22.09 4.19 -24.22
C TYR A 221 20.99 3.20 -24.54
N HIS A 222 21.16 2.41 -25.61
CA HIS A 222 20.26 1.31 -25.91
C HIS A 222 20.48 0.21 -24.89
N TYR A 223 19.41 -0.24 -24.24
CA TYR A 223 19.46 -1.37 -23.31
C TYR A 223 18.82 -2.60 -23.96
N THR A 224 19.57 -3.69 -24.00
CA THR A 224 19.13 -5.00 -24.47
C THR A 224 18.67 -5.92 -23.34
N GLU A 225 18.89 -5.52 -22.10
CA GLU A 225 18.41 -6.21 -20.90
C GLU A 225 16.89 -6.12 -20.80
N SER A 226 16.32 -7.06 -20.07
CA SER A 226 14.89 -7.13 -19.87
C SER A 226 14.39 -5.92 -19.05
N PRO A 227 13.22 -5.32 -19.34
CA PRO A 227 12.69 -4.18 -18.57
C PRO A 227 12.56 -4.44 -17.06
N ASP A 228 12.37 -5.68 -16.63
CA ASP A 228 12.30 -6.12 -15.24
C ASP A 228 13.69 -6.31 -14.57
N GLU A 229 14.78 -6.17 -15.31
CA GLU A 229 16.16 -6.21 -14.79
C GLU A 229 16.78 -4.80 -14.70
N LEU A 230 16.29 -3.85 -15.50
CA LEU A 230 16.82 -2.48 -15.55
C LEU A 230 16.30 -1.63 -14.40
N ILE A 231 17.15 -1.33 -13.41
CA ILE A 231 16.83 -0.39 -12.32
C ILE A 231 16.97 1.06 -12.80
N VAL A 232 15.93 1.86 -12.55
CA VAL A 232 15.89 3.30 -12.83
C VAL A 232 16.26 4.09 -11.57
N GLN A 233 17.00 5.19 -11.72
CA GLN A 233 17.44 6.07 -10.62
C GLN A 233 16.77 7.45 -10.69
N ASP A 234 16.91 8.24 -9.62
CA ASP A 234 16.31 9.57 -9.53
C ASP A 234 16.81 10.50 -10.64
N GLN A 235 15.87 11.20 -11.28
CA GLN A 235 16.10 12.15 -12.38
C GLN A 235 16.66 11.51 -13.66
N GLU A 236 16.61 10.19 -13.79
CA GLU A 236 16.89 9.51 -15.06
C GLU A 236 15.68 9.53 -15.99
N TYR A 237 15.98 9.36 -17.27
CA TYR A 237 15.00 9.37 -18.36
C TYR A 237 14.91 7.96 -18.94
N LEU A 238 13.77 7.31 -18.72
CA LEU A 238 13.40 6.08 -19.42
C LEU A 238 12.72 6.46 -20.74
N ILE A 239 13.11 5.81 -21.83
CA ILE A 239 12.56 6.09 -23.15
C ILE A 239 12.23 4.76 -23.82
N MET A 240 11.00 4.62 -24.30
CA MET A 240 10.63 3.61 -25.28
C MET A 240 10.52 4.27 -26.64
N TRP A 241 11.30 3.80 -27.61
CA TRP A 241 11.38 4.39 -28.93
C TRP A 241 10.94 3.39 -30.00
N TYR A 242 9.84 3.70 -30.68
CA TYR A 242 9.38 2.98 -31.86
C TYR A 242 10.06 3.52 -33.11
N LYS A 243 10.98 2.73 -33.67
CA LYS A 243 11.77 3.11 -34.83
C LYS A 243 12.21 1.91 -35.66
N THR A 244 12.70 2.18 -36.85
CA THR A 244 13.28 1.19 -37.76
C THR A 244 14.60 0.66 -37.19
N VAL A 245 14.73 -0.67 -37.19
CA VAL A 245 15.96 -1.39 -36.84
C VAL A 245 16.53 -1.97 -38.12
N HIS A 246 17.70 -1.48 -38.52
CA HIS A 246 18.46 -2.13 -39.58
C HIS A 246 19.15 -3.37 -38.99
N ILE A 247 18.66 -4.55 -39.39
CA ILE A 247 19.28 -5.84 -39.11
C ILE A 247 20.35 -6.12 -40.16
#